data_AF-A0A7Y4HV50-F1
#
_entry.id   AF-A0A7Y4HV50-F1
#
_cell.length_a   1.000
_cell.length_b   1.000
_cell.length_c   1.000
_cell.angle_alpha   90.00
_cell.angle_beta   90.00
_cell.angle_gamma   90.00
#
_symmetry.space_group_name_H-M   'P 1'
#
loop_
_entity.id
_entity.type
_entity.pdbx_description
1 polymer ?
#
loop_
_entity_poly.entity_id
_entity_poly.type
_entity_poly.pdbx_seq_one_letter_code
_entity_poly.pdbx_strand_id
1 'polypeptide(L)'
;MMLSSVLQAIGLFVATNIDDIIVLSLFFARGAGQRGTTARILAGQYLGFAAILGAAVLVSLGAGAFLPPQVIPYFGLIPLFLGLWAAWQAWRGDNDDDDEAKVSGKNVTMWTVAAVTFANGGDNIGVYVPVFLSVGPAAVVAYCAVFLALVAVLVMLAKFVATRPSIAEILERWEHILFPIVLIGLGVVILVSGGAFGL
;
A
#
# COMPACT_ATOMS: atom_id res chain seq x y z
N MET A 1 -17.65 -13.93 9.30
CA MET A 1 -16.57 -13.13 9.94
C MET A 1 -15.24 -13.27 9.20
N MET A 2 -14.65 -14.47 9.07
CA MET A 2 -13.35 -14.67 8.37
C MET A 2 -13.34 -14.28 6.88
N LEU A 3 -14.39 -14.63 6.11
CA LEU A 3 -14.48 -14.28 4.68
C LEU A 3 -14.56 -12.77 4.44
N SER A 4 -15.18 -12.03 5.37
CA SER A 4 -15.22 -10.56 5.34
C SER A 4 -13.83 -9.97 5.54
N SER A 5 -13.05 -10.52 6.47
CA SER A 5 -11.69 -10.04 6.76
C SER A 5 -10.72 -10.31 5.61
N VAL A 6 -10.84 -11.45 4.92
CA VAL A 6 -10.01 -11.73 3.74
C VAL A 6 -10.34 -10.79 2.59
N LEU A 7 -11.62 -10.52 2.33
CA LEU A 7 -12.03 -9.59 1.29
C LEU A 7 -11.59 -8.15 1.61
N GLN A 8 -11.71 -7.72 2.86
CA GLN A 8 -11.19 -6.43 3.33
C GLN A 8 -9.67 -6.35 3.19
N ALA A 9 -8.94 -7.42 3.54
CA ALA A 9 -7.50 -7.50 3.36
C ALA A 9 -7.10 -7.40 1.89
N ILE A 10 -7.78 -8.13 1.00
CA ILE A 10 -7.53 -8.03 -0.45
C ILE A 10 -7.79 -6.60 -0.93
N GLY A 11 -8.94 -6.02 -0.57
CA GLY A 11 -9.28 -4.65 -0.96
C GLY A 11 -8.28 -3.62 -0.45
N LEU A 12 -7.87 -3.74 0.81
CA LEU A 12 -6.87 -2.87 1.43
C LEU A 12 -5.50 -3.01 0.76
N PHE A 13 -5.05 -4.23 0.50
CA PHE A 13 -3.80 -4.50 -0.19
C PHE A 13 -3.81 -3.90 -1.60
N VAL A 14 -4.87 -4.15 -2.39
CA VAL A 14 -4.98 -3.63 -3.75
C VAL A 14 -4.96 -2.11 -3.76
N ALA A 15 -5.69 -1.47 -2.84
CA ALA A 15 -5.78 -0.01 -2.79
C ALA A 15 -4.45 0.67 -2.41
N THR A 16 -3.63 0.01 -1.61
CA THR A 16 -2.35 0.53 -1.10
C THR A 16 -1.14 0.05 -1.90
N ASN A 17 -1.33 -0.74 -2.95
CA ASN A 17 -0.20 -1.27 -3.72
C ASN A 17 -0.44 -1.11 -5.23
N ILE A 18 -1.34 -0.21 -5.62
CA ILE A 18 -1.61 0.04 -7.04
C ILE A 18 -0.44 0.81 -7.67
N ASP A 19 0.15 1.74 -6.93
CA ASP A 19 1.37 2.51 -7.25
C ASP A 19 2.60 1.58 -7.39
N ASP A 20 2.71 0.59 -6.51
CA ASP A 20 3.77 -0.41 -6.55
C ASP A 20 3.73 -1.21 -7.87
N ILE A 21 2.57 -1.38 -8.52
CA ILE A 21 2.51 -2.03 -9.84
C ILE A 21 3.31 -1.22 -10.86
N ILE A 22 3.16 0.11 -10.86
CA ILE A 22 3.86 1.01 -11.79
C ILE A 22 5.36 0.96 -11.51
N VAL A 23 5.77 1.17 -10.25
CA VAL A 23 7.18 1.17 -9.84
C VAL A 23 7.86 -0.18 -10.14
N LEU A 24 7.22 -1.30 -9.81
CA LEU A 24 7.75 -2.63 -10.12
C LEU A 24 7.80 -2.89 -11.63
N SER A 25 6.83 -2.38 -12.40
CA SER A 25 6.84 -2.51 -13.85
C SER A 25 8.05 -1.80 -14.48
N LEU A 26 8.44 -0.63 -13.96
CA LEU A 26 9.64 0.09 -14.37
C LEU A 26 10.92 -0.69 -14.04
N PHE A 27 10.98 -1.34 -12.88
CA PHE A 27 12.08 -2.25 -12.55
C PHE A 27 12.17 -3.43 -13.52
N PHE A 28 11.04 -4.01 -13.93
CA PHE A 28 11.00 -5.07 -14.94
C PHE A 28 11.43 -4.59 -16.32
N ALA A 29 10.99 -3.39 -16.74
CA ALA A 29 11.40 -2.78 -18.01
C ALA A 29 12.93 -2.59 -18.07
N ARG A 30 13.55 -2.13 -16.98
CA ARG A 30 15.01 -1.95 -16.91
C ARG A 30 15.79 -3.24 -16.76
N GLY A 31 15.24 -4.21 -16.06
CA GLY A 31 15.84 -5.54 -15.89
C GLY A 31 15.55 -6.49 -17.06
N ALA A 32 14.91 -6.01 -18.14
CA ALA A 32 14.58 -6.81 -19.31
C ALA A 32 15.84 -7.44 -19.92
N GLY A 33 15.75 -8.72 -20.28
CA GLY A 33 16.88 -9.47 -20.85
C GLY A 33 17.93 -9.96 -19.84
N GLN A 34 17.88 -9.53 -18.57
CA GLN A 34 18.80 -10.03 -17.53
C GLN A 34 18.24 -11.29 -16.85
N ARG A 35 19.07 -12.32 -16.71
CA ARG A 35 18.70 -13.52 -15.95
C ARG A 35 18.58 -13.20 -14.46
N GLY A 36 17.50 -13.68 -13.84
CA GLY A 36 17.26 -13.53 -12.40
C GLY A 36 16.58 -12.23 -11.98
N THR A 37 16.18 -11.34 -12.91
CA THR A 37 15.46 -10.09 -12.61
C THR A 37 14.22 -10.33 -11.75
N THR A 38 13.35 -11.27 -12.15
CA THR A 38 12.14 -11.61 -11.39
C THR A 38 12.46 -12.00 -9.95
N ALA A 39 13.51 -12.82 -9.73
CA ALA A 39 13.87 -13.27 -8.39
C ALA A 39 14.42 -12.13 -7.52
N ARG A 40 15.22 -11.22 -8.10
CA ARG A 40 15.72 -10.02 -7.40
C ARG A 40 14.59 -9.08 -7.01
N ILE A 41 13.66 -8.83 -7.94
CA ILE A 41 12.49 -7.97 -7.70
C ILE A 41 11.60 -8.60 -6.64
N LEU A 42 11.28 -9.90 -6.77
CA LEU A 42 10.44 -10.61 -5.79
C LEU A 42 11.07 -10.58 -4.39
N ALA A 43 12.35 -10.91 -4.27
CA ALA A 43 13.06 -10.88 -2.99
C ALA A 43 13.14 -9.48 -2.40
N GLY A 44 13.37 -8.47 -3.24
CA GLY A 44 13.40 -7.07 -2.82
C GLY A 44 12.04 -6.59 -2.33
N GLN A 45 10.97 -6.88 -3.07
CA GLN A 45 9.59 -6.52 -2.70
C GLN A 45 9.20 -7.19 -1.38
N TYR A 46 9.49 -8.48 -1.20
CA TYR A 46 9.23 -9.14 0.08
C TYR A 46 9.98 -8.51 1.24
N LEU A 47 11.26 -8.14 1.06
CA LEU A 47 12.05 -7.51 2.11
C LEU A 47 11.48 -6.13 2.47
N GLY A 48 11.25 -5.27 1.48
CA GLY A 48 10.72 -3.92 1.68
C GLY A 48 9.31 -3.96 2.28
N PHE A 49 8.44 -4.79 1.73
CA PHE A 49 7.06 -4.92 2.19
C PHE A 49 6.96 -5.57 3.59
N ALA A 50 7.83 -6.53 3.92
CA ALA A 50 7.91 -7.06 5.28
C ALA A 50 8.37 -5.99 6.29
N ALA A 51 9.25 -5.08 5.89
CA ALA A 51 9.66 -3.95 6.73
C ALA A 51 8.51 -2.96 6.95
N ILE A 52 7.72 -2.64 5.90
CA ILE A 52 6.49 -1.83 6.01
C ILE A 52 5.50 -2.49 6.99
N LEU A 53 5.20 -3.77 6.78
CA LEU A 53 4.30 -4.53 7.65
C LEU A 53 4.80 -4.56 9.09
N GLY A 54 6.09 -4.83 9.29
CA GLY A 54 6.72 -4.82 10.61
C GLY A 54 6.59 -3.47 11.29
N ALA A 55 6.86 -2.37 10.57
CA ALA A 55 6.70 -1.01 11.09
C ALA A 55 5.23 -0.72 11.45
N ALA A 56 4.28 -1.03 10.57
CA ALA A 56 2.86 -0.82 10.82
C ALA A 56 2.36 -1.62 12.05
N VAL A 57 2.77 -2.88 12.19
CA VAL A 57 2.45 -3.71 13.35
C VAL A 57 3.07 -3.12 14.63
N LEU A 58 4.34 -2.72 14.60
CA LEU A 58 5.01 -2.14 15.76
C LEU A 58 4.35 -0.82 16.20
N VAL A 59 4.03 0.06 15.25
CA VAL A 59 3.33 1.31 15.52
C VAL A 59 1.93 1.04 16.07
N SER A 60 1.19 0.10 15.49
CA SER A 60 -0.14 -0.28 15.98
C SER A 60 -0.09 -0.86 17.39
N LEU A 61 0.86 -1.75 17.69
CA LEU A 61 1.02 -2.31 19.04
C LEU A 61 1.42 -1.23 20.05
N GLY A 62 2.33 -0.33 19.69
CA GLY A 62 2.69 0.80 20.54
C GLY A 62 1.51 1.72 20.80
N ALA A 63 0.83 2.18 19.74
CA ALA A 63 -0.34 3.04 19.86
C ALA A 63 -1.45 2.38 20.70
N GLY A 64 -1.74 1.09 20.48
CA GLY A 64 -2.76 0.35 21.26
C GLY A 64 -2.38 0.12 22.72
N ALA A 65 -1.07 0.07 23.04
CA ALA A 65 -0.60 -0.10 24.41
C ALA A 65 -0.56 1.22 25.21
N PHE A 66 -0.31 2.35 24.55
CA PHE A 66 -0.11 3.64 25.21
C PHE A 66 -1.31 4.59 25.10
N LEU A 67 -2.21 4.41 24.13
CA LEU A 67 -3.36 5.30 23.92
C LEU A 67 -4.64 4.78 24.57
N PRO A 68 -5.49 5.67 25.10
CA PRO A 68 -6.81 5.30 25.57
C PRO A 68 -7.67 4.73 24.41
N PRO A 69 -8.50 3.70 24.64
CA PRO A 69 -9.34 3.11 23.60
C PRO A 69 -10.26 4.11 22.90
N GLN A 70 -10.64 5.20 23.57
CA GLN A 70 -11.48 6.26 23.02
C GLN A 70 -10.78 7.06 21.89
N VAL A 71 -9.45 7.01 21.81
CA VAL A 71 -8.66 7.72 20.80
C VAL A 71 -8.49 6.88 19.52
N ILE A 72 -8.56 5.55 19.63
CA ILE A 72 -8.34 4.62 18.50
C ILE A 72 -9.24 4.94 17.29
N PRO A 73 -10.55 5.19 17.43
CA PRO A 73 -11.41 5.52 16.30
C PRO A 73 -10.95 6.75 15.50
N TYR A 74 -10.33 7.73 16.17
CA TYR A 74 -9.83 8.95 15.54
C TYR A 74 -8.64 8.71 14.61
N PHE A 75 -8.00 7.53 14.64
CA PHE A 75 -7.01 7.16 13.63
C PHE A 75 -7.63 7.08 12.22
N GLY A 76 -8.95 6.93 12.11
CA GLY A 76 -9.66 7.07 10.83
C GLY A 76 -9.55 8.47 10.20
N LEU A 77 -9.19 9.50 10.97
CA LEU A 77 -8.88 10.83 10.43
C LEU A 77 -7.63 10.84 9.55
N ILE A 78 -6.66 9.93 9.78
CA ILE A 78 -5.42 9.85 9.00
C ILE A 78 -5.73 9.46 7.54
N PRO A 79 -6.34 8.29 7.24
CA PRO A 79 -6.68 7.92 5.88
C PRO A 79 -7.73 8.87 5.29
N LEU A 80 -8.65 9.42 6.09
CA LEU A 80 -9.59 10.44 5.60
C LEU A 80 -8.86 11.69 5.10
N PHE A 81 -7.91 12.20 5.86
CA PHE A 81 -7.11 13.36 5.48
C PHE A 81 -6.25 13.08 4.25
N LEU A 82 -5.53 11.96 4.22
CA LEU A 82 -4.71 11.55 3.07
C LEU A 82 -5.56 11.41 1.81
N GLY A 83 -6.75 10.81 1.92
CA GLY A 83 -7.66 10.64 0.79
C GLY A 83 -8.20 11.96 0.27
N LEU A 84 -8.60 12.88 1.16
CA LEU A 84 -9.04 14.22 0.76
C LEU A 84 -7.91 15.03 0.11
N TRP A 85 -6.69 14.91 0.64
CA TRP A 85 -5.51 15.58 0.11
C TRP A 85 -5.15 15.07 -1.28
N ALA A 86 -5.13 13.74 -1.45
CA ALA A 86 -4.89 13.11 -2.76
C ALA A 86 -5.97 13.47 -3.79
N ALA A 87 -7.26 13.49 -3.39
CA ALA A 87 -8.35 13.94 -4.28
C ALA A 87 -8.17 15.40 -4.72
N TRP A 88 -7.72 16.26 -3.82
CA TRP A 88 -7.49 17.67 -4.11
C TRP A 88 -6.31 17.89 -5.06
N GLN A 89 -5.22 17.12 -4.88
CA GLN A 89 -4.06 17.17 -5.77
C GLN A 89 -4.41 16.68 -7.17
N ALA A 90 -5.15 15.57 -7.28
CA ALA A 90 -5.66 15.07 -8.56
C ALA A 90 -6.54 16.10 -9.30
N TRP A 91 -7.33 16.90 -8.57
CA TRP A 91 -8.14 17.96 -9.17
C TRP A 91 -7.32 19.17 -9.65
N ARG A 92 -6.15 19.43 -9.03
CA ARG A 92 -5.27 20.54 -9.40
C ARG A 92 -4.44 20.29 -10.65
N GLY A 93 -4.40 19.05 -11.15
CA GLY A 93 -3.74 18.71 -12.41
C GLY A 93 -2.21 18.69 -12.36
N ASP A 94 -1.61 18.51 -11.18
CA ASP A 94 -0.20 18.10 -11.08
C ASP A 94 -0.14 16.63 -11.53
N ASN A 95 0.20 16.42 -12.80
CA ASN A 95 0.66 15.13 -13.29
C ASN A 95 2.14 15.03 -12.95
N ASP A 96 2.47 14.46 -11.80
CA ASP A 96 3.84 14.18 -11.43
C ASP A 96 4.28 12.83 -12.04
N ASP A 97 5.18 12.87 -13.02
CA ASP A 97 5.94 11.71 -13.55
C ASP A 97 6.96 11.17 -12.50
N ASP A 98 6.59 11.17 -11.21
CA ASP A 98 7.48 10.92 -10.08
C ASP A 98 8.00 9.46 -10.03
N ASP A 99 7.25 8.51 -10.59
CA ASP A 99 7.59 7.09 -10.53
C ASP A 99 8.84 6.74 -11.35
N GLU A 100 9.05 7.38 -12.51
CA GLU A 100 10.27 7.20 -13.28
C GLU A 100 11.49 7.74 -12.53
N ALA A 101 11.34 8.87 -11.84
CA ALA A 101 12.37 9.49 -11.01
C ALA A 101 12.76 8.57 -9.83
N LYS A 102 11.80 7.89 -9.20
CA LYS A 102 12.05 6.92 -8.11
C LYS A 102 13.02 5.82 -8.52
N VAL A 103 13.03 5.41 -9.78
CA VAL A 103 13.89 4.33 -10.29
C VAL A 103 15.13 4.87 -11.02
N SER A 104 15.11 6.08 -11.58
CA SER A 104 16.19 6.70 -12.39
C SER A 104 17.60 6.54 -11.81
N GLY A 105 18.54 6.08 -12.64
CA GLY A 105 19.96 5.88 -12.27
C GLY A 105 20.26 4.68 -11.36
N LYS A 106 19.26 3.90 -10.90
CA LYS A 106 19.47 2.77 -9.99
C LYS A 106 19.55 1.42 -10.73
N ASN A 107 20.51 0.58 -10.32
CA ASN A 107 20.63 -0.80 -10.80
C ASN A 107 19.50 -1.69 -10.22
N VAL A 108 19.02 -2.66 -11.02
CA VAL A 108 18.00 -3.62 -10.57
C VAL A 108 18.62 -4.70 -9.68
N THR A 109 18.72 -4.37 -8.40
CA THR A 109 19.19 -5.27 -7.33
C THR A 109 18.08 -5.49 -6.30
N MET A 110 18.18 -6.59 -5.54
CA MET A 110 17.25 -6.87 -4.44
C MET A 110 17.18 -5.71 -3.44
N TRP A 111 18.34 -5.13 -3.08
CA TRP A 111 18.43 -4.02 -2.13
C TRP A 111 17.82 -2.73 -2.66
N THR A 112 18.04 -2.43 -3.94
CA THR A 112 17.42 -1.27 -4.60
C THR A 112 15.91 -1.38 -4.56
N VAL A 113 15.38 -2.55 -4.95
CA VAL A 113 13.93 -2.77 -4.97
C VAL A 113 13.38 -2.65 -3.56
N ALA A 114 13.97 -3.33 -2.57
CA ALA A 114 13.52 -3.24 -1.18
C ALA A 114 13.53 -1.81 -0.62
N ALA A 115 14.57 -1.02 -0.93
CA ALA A 115 14.67 0.36 -0.47
C ALA A 115 13.61 1.26 -1.13
N VAL A 116 13.34 1.07 -2.43
CA VAL A 116 12.29 1.82 -3.13
C VAL A 116 10.91 1.41 -2.65
N THR A 117 10.63 0.11 -2.49
CA THR A 117 9.37 -0.38 -1.90
C THR A 117 9.14 0.24 -0.53
N PHE A 118 10.14 0.20 0.36
CA PHE A 118 10.02 0.76 1.70
C PHE A 118 9.82 2.29 1.70
N ALA A 119 10.52 3.00 0.82
CA ALA A 119 10.39 4.45 0.69
C ALA A 119 9.01 4.86 0.13
N ASN A 120 8.45 4.05 -0.77
CA ASN A 120 7.13 4.30 -1.35
C ASN A 120 6.00 3.96 -0.40
N GLY A 121 6.07 2.83 0.33
CA GLY A 121 4.99 2.37 1.21
C GLY A 121 4.83 3.14 2.52
N GLY A 122 5.18 4.43 2.56
CA GLY A 122 4.91 5.31 3.70
C GLY A 122 3.41 5.55 3.89
N ASP A 123 2.67 5.72 2.79
CA ASP A 123 1.21 5.76 2.76
C ASP A 123 0.61 4.41 3.22
N ASN A 124 1.23 3.28 2.87
CA ASN A 124 0.82 1.95 3.34
C ASN A 124 0.85 1.86 4.86
N ILE A 125 1.89 2.40 5.51
CA ILE A 125 1.94 2.49 6.98
C ILE A 125 0.81 3.37 7.51
N GLY A 126 0.60 4.54 6.90
CA GLY A 126 -0.47 5.48 7.26
C GLY A 126 -1.88 4.89 7.17
N VAL A 127 -2.06 3.88 6.32
CA VAL A 127 -3.33 3.17 6.13
C VAL A 127 -3.45 1.92 7.00
N TYR A 128 -2.39 1.12 7.10
CA TYR A 128 -2.42 -0.14 7.84
C TYR A 128 -2.51 0.07 9.35
N VAL A 129 -1.86 1.10 9.89
CA VAL A 129 -1.87 1.38 11.33
C VAL A 129 -3.29 1.61 11.86
N PRO A 130 -4.10 2.53 11.29
CA PRO A 130 -5.51 2.71 11.68
C PRO A 130 -6.32 1.42 11.61
N VAL A 131 -6.15 0.63 10.54
CA VAL A 131 -6.88 -0.63 10.37
C VAL A 131 -6.49 -1.64 11.44
N PHE A 132 -5.20 -1.84 11.68
CA PHE A 132 -4.70 -2.80 12.67
C PHE A 132 -5.12 -2.43 14.09
N LEU A 133 -5.21 -1.14 14.40
CA LEU A 133 -5.75 -0.66 15.68
C LEU A 133 -7.26 -0.93 15.83
N SER A 134 -8.00 -0.96 14.73
CA SER A 134 -9.46 -1.20 14.77
C SER A 134 -9.86 -2.68 14.80
N VAL A 135 -8.91 -3.61 14.67
CA VAL A 135 -9.16 -5.06 14.62
C VAL A 135 -8.38 -5.82 15.69
N GLY A 136 -8.80 -7.03 16.01
CA GLY A 136 -8.10 -7.85 17.00
C GLY A 136 -6.77 -8.43 16.48
N PRO A 137 -5.85 -8.88 17.36
CA PRO A 137 -4.53 -9.39 16.97
C PRO A 137 -4.57 -10.56 15.97
N ALA A 138 -5.54 -11.47 16.13
CA ALA A 138 -5.70 -12.60 15.20
C ALA A 138 -6.07 -12.13 13.78
N ALA A 139 -6.85 -11.04 13.67
CA ALA A 139 -7.16 -10.43 12.38
C ALA A 139 -5.90 -9.79 11.78
N VAL A 140 -5.12 -9.04 12.57
CA VAL A 140 -3.83 -8.47 12.11
C VAL A 140 -2.92 -9.53 11.51
N VAL A 141 -2.77 -10.68 12.18
CA VAL A 141 -1.98 -11.82 11.64
C VAL A 141 -2.55 -12.31 10.31
N ALA A 142 -3.88 -12.41 10.18
CA ALA A 142 -4.52 -12.80 8.93
C ALA A 142 -4.29 -11.77 7.81
N TYR A 143 -4.37 -10.46 8.10
CA TYR A 143 -4.03 -9.40 7.15
C TYR A 143 -2.57 -9.54 6.67
N CYS A 144 -1.61 -9.70 7.58
CA CYS A 144 -0.20 -9.88 7.22
C CYS A 144 0.01 -11.11 6.33
N ALA A 145 -0.61 -12.25 6.66
CA ALA A 145 -0.50 -13.46 5.87
C ALA A 145 -1.09 -13.29 4.45
N VAL A 146 -2.26 -12.65 4.34
CA VAL A 146 -2.89 -12.35 3.05
C VAL A 146 -2.03 -11.40 2.24
N PHE A 147 -1.49 -10.32 2.84
CA PHE A 147 -0.66 -9.36 2.12
C PHE A 147 0.61 -10.02 1.59
N LEU A 148 1.31 -10.79 2.43
CA LEU A 148 2.51 -11.53 1.99
C LEU A 148 2.20 -12.53 0.87
N ALA A 149 1.02 -13.17 0.86
CA ALA A 149 0.61 -14.01 -0.26
C ALA A 149 0.36 -13.18 -1.53
N LEU A 150 -0.28 -12.01 -1.40
CA LEU A 150 -0.60 -11.11 -2.51
C LEU A 150 0.63 -10.40 -3.09
N VAL A 151 1.72 -10.22 -2.34
CA VAL A 151 3.00 -9.68 -2.87
C VAL A 151 3.49 -10.47 -4.08
N ALA A 152 3.38 -11.81 -4.06
CA ALA A 152 3.76 -12.62 -5.22
C ALA A 152 2.86 -12.33 -6.44
N VAL A 153 1.56 -12.15 -6.21
CA VAL A 153 0.59 -11.79 -7.25
C VAL A 153 0.91 -10.41 -7.82
N LEU A 154 1.19 -9.43 -6.95
CA LEU A 154 1.57 -8.07 -7.30
C LEU A 154 2.79 -8.04 -8.21
N VAL A 155 3.86 -8.74 -7.86
CA VAL A 155 5.08 -8.81 -8.68
C VAL A 155 4.82 -9.43 -10.05
N MET A 156 3.95 -10.44 -10.11
CA MET A 156 3.56 -11.07 -11.39
C MET A 156 2.69 -10.14 -12.25
N LEU A 157 1.78 -9.39 -11.64
CA LEU A 157 0.99 -8.36 -12.31
C LEU A 157 1.87 -7.24 -12.85
N ALA A 158 2.82 -6.73 -12.05
CA ALA A 158 3.77 -5.71 -12.48
C ALA A 158 4.63 -6.19 -13.66
N LYS A 159 5.08 -7.45 -13.64
CA LYS A 159 5.81 -8.05 -14.77
C LYS A 159 4.95 -8.08 -16.03
N PHE A 160 3.66 -8.38 -15.90
CA PHE A 160 2.72 -8.38 -17.02
C PHE A 160 2.48 -6.97 -17.56
N VAL A 161 2.27 -5.99 -16.67
CA VAL A 161 2.09 -4.57 -17.01
C VAL A 161 3.34 -3.98 -17.69
N ALA A 162 4.54 -4.38 -17.26
CA ALA A 162 5.81 -3.95 -17.86
C ALA A 162 5.94 -4.27 -19.36
N THR A 163 5.16 -5.23 -19.86
CA THR A 163 5.12 -5.59 -21.28
C THR A 163 4.00 -4.91 -22.07
N ARG A 164 3.18 -4.09 -21.41
CA ARG A 164 1.93 -3.53 -21.94
C ARG A 164 1.74 -2.08 -21.49
N PRO A 165 2.36 -1.11 -22.18
CA PRO A 165 2.32 0.31 -21.80
C PRO A 165 0.89 0.86 -21.67
N SER A 166 -0.04 0.44 -22.54
CA SER A 166 -1.45 0.86 -22.43
C SER A 166 -2.13 0.45 -21.13
N ILE A 167 -1.69 -0.63 -20.47
CA ILE A 167 -2.23 -1.02 -19.16
C ILE A 167 -1.61 -0.14 -18.07
N ALA A 168 -0.33 0.20 -18.17
CA ALA A 168 0.33 1.08 -17.22
C ALA A 168 -0.34 2.47 -17.20
N GLU A 169 -0.58 3.06 -18.38
CA GLU A 169 -1.30 4.34 -18.52
C GLU A 169 -2.71 4.29 -17.91
N ILE A 170 -3.43 3.18 -18.08
CA ILE A 170 -4.75 3.01 -17.48
C ILE A 170 -4.61 2.92 -15.95
N LEU A 171 -3.68 2.14 -15.43
CA LEU A 171 -3.49 2.00 -13.98
C LEU A 171 -3.13 3.33 -13.33
N GLU A 172 -2.20 4.08 -13.90
CA GLU A 172 -1.83 5.42 -13.47
C GLU A 172 -3.03 6.38 -13.48
N ARG A 173 -3.89 6.26 -14.50
CA ARG A 173 -5.12 7.06 -14.59
C ARG A 173 -6.21 6.63 -13.60
N TRP A 174 -6.22 5.39 -13.15
CA TRP A 174 -7.19 4.92 -12.17
C TRP A 174 -6.71 5.09 -10.73
N GLU A 175 -5.41 5.00 -10.50
CA GLU A 175 -4.77 5.18 -9.19
C GLU A 175 -5.17 6.50 -8.55
N HIS A 176 -5.00 7.62 -9.25
CA HIS A 176 -5.30 8.95 -8.72
C HIS A 176 -6.79 9.18 -8.39
N ILE A 177 -7.68 8.28 -8.83
CA ILE A 177 -9.11 8.30 -8.48
C ILE A 177 -9.40 7.27 -7.39
N LEU A 178 -8.91 6.04 -7.56
CA LEU A 178 -9.20 4.91 -6.69
C LEU A 178 -8.61 5.10 -5.30
N PHE A 179 -7.36 5.55 -5.22
CA PHE A 179 -6.63 5.72 -3.97
C PHE A 179 -7.33 6.71 -3.01
N PRO A 180 -7.69 7.94 -3.45
CA PRO A 180 -8.49 8.85 -2.62
C PRO A 180 -9.82 8.27 -2.14
N ILE A 181 -10.56 7.60 -3.04
CA ILE A 181 -11.89 7.05 -2.72
C ILE A 181 -11.79 5.99 -1.64
N VAL A 182 -10.84 5.06 -1.76
CA VAL A 182 -10.66 3.99 -0.78
C VAL A 182 -10.23 4.57 0.58
N LEU A 183 -9.31 5.52 0.57
CA LEU A 183 -8.83 6.20 1.78
C LEU A 183 -9.95 6.94 2.54
N ILE A 184 -10.76 7.71 1.82
CA ILE A 184 -11.91 8.42 2.39
C ILE A 184 -12.91 7.42 2.97
N GLY A 185 -13.27 6.39 2.19
CA GLY A 185 -14.20 5.35 2.62
C GLY A 185 -13.70 4.62 3.87
N LEU A 186 -12.43 4.24 3.89
CA LEU A 186 -11.79 3.57 5.03
C LEU A 186 -11.78 4.45 6.28
N GLY A 187 -11.41 5.72 6.13
CA GLY A 187 -11.40 6.67 7.24
C GLY A 187 -12.78 6.85 7.86
N VAL A 188 -13.81 7.02 7.03
CA VAL A 188 -15.21 7.09 7.49
C VAL A 188 -15.62 5.80 8.20
N VAL A 189 -15.30 4.63 7.64
CA VAL A 189 -15.65 3.34 8.25
C VAL A 189 -14.99 3.17 9.62
N ILE A 190 -13.72 3.53 9.78
CA ILE A 190 -13.01 3.44 11.07
C ILE A 190 -13.62 4.40 12.10
N LEU A 191 -13.93 5.63 11.70
CA LEU A 191 -14.54 6.63 12.59
C LEU A 191 -15.91 6.18 13.07
N VAL A 192 -16.79 5.76 12.16
CA VAL A 192 -18.16 5.36 12.47
C VAL A 192 -18.19 4.04 13.24
N SER A 193 -17.46 3.02 12.78
CA SER A 193 -17.47 1.70 13.44
C SER A 193 -16.82 1.72 14.82
N GLY A 194 -15.90 2.67 15.05
CA GLY A 194 -15.27 2.89 16.35
C GLY A 194 -16.06 3.79 17.30
N GLY A 195 -17.20 4.37 16.88
CA GLY A 195 -17.99 5.28 17.70
C GLY A 195 -17.35 6.64 17.95
N ALA A 196 -16.51 7.10 17.01
CA ALA A 196 -15.97 8.46 17.06
C ALA A 196 -17.13 9.47 17.09
N PHE A 197 -16.97 10.56 17.83
CA PHE A 197 -17.99 11.59 18.02
C PHE A 197 -19.30 11.12 18.70
N GLY A 198 -19.34 9.89 19.23
CA GLY A 198 -20.55 9.32 19.86
C GLY A 198 -21.58 8.77 18.87
N LEU A 199 -21.14 8.45 17.65
CA LEU A 199 -21.94 7.86 16.57
C LEU A 199 -22.09 6.34 16.69
#